data_AF-A0A1Q7YSB5-F1
#
_entry.id   AF-A0A1Q7YSB5-F1
#
_cell.length_a   1.000
_cell.length_b   1.000
_cell.length_c   1.000
_cell.angle_alpha   90.00
_cell.angle_beta   90.00
_cell.angle_gamma   90.00
#
_symmetry.space_group_name_H-M   'P 1'
#
loop_
_entity.id
_entity.type
_entity.pdbx_description
1 polymer ?
#
loop_
_entity_poly.entity_id
_entity_poly.type
_entity_poly.pdbx_seq_one_letter_code
_entity_poly.pdbx_strand_id
1 'polypeptide(L)'
;MVKRDSLFQTRDGSSGSLPKSDPVIVRPAMKTPNLSPEKKALLKRRLGVAAQTHVQGLVIPRRPNRDSAPLSFFQRQLWLLDQMTPGNPAYNLPIGYHLKGPLDSTALENSFNEVIKRHEGLRTTFAVKDGEPLQFIHPDFKIKITITNLAHLTGEQCHNRLQALASEESVRSFDLSHLPLLRVSLFKLGEAEHVLIINLHHIVADGLSIGLLLDELDTFYRAFTRGGDPRPPELAVQYADFALCLCQPARVLAEAVGRHASRIGVAR
;
A
#
# COMPACT_ATOMS: atom_id res chain seq x y z
N MET A 1 -4.72 -11.11 27.05
CA MET A 1 -5.11 -12.30 26.25
C MET A 1 -5.83 -11.83 24.98
N VAL A 2 -5.07 -11.54 23.93
CA VAL A 2 -5.51 -11.55 22.53
C VAL A 2 -4.34 -12.20 21.78
N LYS A 3 -4.59 -13.36 21.17
CA LYS A 3 -3.57 -14.26 20.61
C LYS A 3 -2.89 -13.61 19.40
N ARG A 4 -1.56 -13.62 19.41
CA ARG A 4 -0.68 -13.38 18.25
C ARG A 4 -0.64 -14.69 17.47
N ASP A 5 -1.40 -14.81 16.39
CA ASP A 5 -1.35 -15.99 15.53
C ASP A 5 -0.41 -15.75 14.34
N SER A 6 0.56 -16.66 14.25
CA SER A 6 1.55 -16.98 13.21
C SER A 6 1.43 -16.28 11.85
N LEU A 7 2.50 -15.57 11.46
CA LEU A 7 2.76 -15.05 10.10
C LEU A 7 3.16 -16.14 9.07
N PHE A 8 3.20 -17.42 9.47
CA PHE A 8 3.56 -18.51 8.56
C PHE A 8 2.50 -19.61 8.63
N GLN A 9 1.73 -19.77 7.55
CA GLN A 9 0.95 -20.98 7.30
C GLN A 9 1.69 -21.84 6.28
N THR A 10 2.20 -22.98 6.72
CA THR A 10 2.69 -24.06 5.86
C THR A 10 1.54 -25.01 5.53
N ARG A 11 1.49 -25.50 4.29
CA ARG A 11 0.67 -26.65 3.90
C ARG A 11 1.52 -27.59 3.02
N ASP A 12 1.87 -28.75 3.57
CA ASP A 12 2.23 -29.96 2.82
C ASP A 12 0.93 -30.65 2.36
N GLY A 13 0.82 -31.38 1.26
CA GLY A 13 1.71 -31.72 0.15
C GLY A 13 0.95 -32.69 -0.78
N SER A 14 1.32 -32.78 -2.06
CA SER A 14 1.22 -34.01 -2.85
C SER A 14 2.08 -33.91 -4.11
N SER A 15 2.77 -35.02 -4.37
CA SER A 15 3.79 -35.24 -5.39
C SER A 15 3.27 -35.18 -6.82
N GLY A 16 3.95 -34.44 -7.68
CA GLY A 16 3.81 -34.46 -9.14
C GLY A 16 4.86 -33.56 -9.77
N SER A 17 5.60 -34.08 -10.76
CA SER A 17 6.69 -33.40 -11.46
C SER A 17 6.32 -31.97 -11.89
N LEU A 18 7.07 -30.98 -11.40
CA LEU A 18 6.81 -29.57 -11.66
C LEU A 18 7.49 -29.12 -12.98
N PRO A 19 6.76 -28.53 -13.94
CA PRO A 19 7.36 -27.69 -14.96
C PRO A 19 7.83 -26.37 -14.32
N LYS A 20 8.80 -25.67 -14.95
CA LYS A 20 9.28 -24.35 -14.54
C LYS A 20 8.10 -23.38 -14.37
N SER A 21 7.63 -23.20 -13.14
CA SER A 21 6.49 -22.33 -12.82
C SER A 21 6.96 -21.02 -12.23
N ASP A 22 6.41 -19.91 -12.73
CA ASP A 22 6.53 -18.58 -12.15
C ASP A 22 6.18 -18.60 -10.64
N PRO A 23 6.82 -17.77 -9.79
CA PRO A 23 6.49 -17.72 -8.37
C PRO A 23 5.01 -17.36 -8.16
N VAL A 24 4.30 -18.21 -7.41
CA VAL A 24 2.87 -18.03 -7.10
C VAL A 24 2.71 -17.30 -5.78
N ILE A 25 2.18 -16.07 -5.81
CA ILE A 25 1.80 -15.31 -4.61
C ILE A 25 0.46 -15.88 -4.09
N VAL A 26 0.50 -16.57 -2.94
CA VAL A 26 -0.70 -17.12 -2.30
C VAL A 26 -1.44 -15.98 -1.56
N ARG A 27 -2.62 -15.60 -2.06
CA ARG A 27 -3.48 -14.57 -1.46
C ARG A 27 -4.25 -15.12 -0.24
N PRO A 28 -4.32 -14.42 0.90
CA PRO A 28 -5.29 -14.74 1.94
C PRO A 28 -6.70 -14.36 1.48
N ALA A 29 -7.64 -15.30 1.56
CA ALA A 29 -9.05 -15.08 1.20
C ALA A 29 -9.73 -14.13 2.21
N MET A 30 -10.25 -13.01 1.73
CA MET A 30 -11.06 -12.08 2.53
C MET A 30 -12.43 -12.73 2.81
N LYS A 31 -12.66 -13.17 4.06
CA LYS A 31 -13.96 -13.72 4.50
C LYS A 31 -15.02 -12.62 4.44
N THR A 32 -16.17 -12.90 3.82
CA THR A 32 -17.35 -12.03 3.92
C THR A 32 -17.82 -11.97 5.39
N PRO A 33 -18.03 -10.77 5.96
CA PRO A 33 -18.46 -10.66 7.35
C PRO A 33 -19.89 -11.18 7.51
N ASN A 34 -20.08 -12.19 8.37
CA ASN A 34 -21.40 -12.65 8.75
C ASN A 34 -22.05 -11.62 9.69
N LEU A 35 -22.82 -10.68 9.12
CA LEU A 35 -23.48 -9.61 9.87
C LEU A 35 -24.70 -10.12 10.63
N SER A 36 -24.86 -9.69 11.90
CA SER A 36 -26.08 -9.92 12.67
C SER A 36 -27.31 -9.26 12.00
N PRO A 37 -28.53 -9.75 12.27
CA PRO A 37 -29.76 -9.17 11.71
C PRO A 37 -29.90 -7.66 11.98
N GLU A 38 -29.52 -7.22 13.17
CA GLU A 38 -29.52 -5.80 13.56
C GLU A 38 -28.54 -4.96 12.72
N LYS A 39 -27.31 -5.48 12.49
CA LYS A 39 -26.31 -4.81 11.65
C LYS A 39 -26.78 -4.74 10.18
N LYS A 40 -27.46 -5.79 9.69
CA LYS A 40 -28.08 -5.80 8.36
C LYS A 40 -29.21 -4.76 8.26
N ALA A 41 -30.06 -4.65 9.28
CA ALA A 41 -31.14 -3.66 9.32
C ALA A 41 -30.62 -2.22 9.37
N LEU A 42 -29.60 -1.97 10.20
CA LEU A 42 -28.94 -0.66 10.27
C LEU A 42 -28.26 -0.29 8.94
N LEU A 43 -27.56 -1.24 8.30
CA LEU A 43 -26.96 -1.04 6.99
C LEU A 43 -28.01 -0.71 5.94
N LYS A 44 -29.13 -1.45 5.91
CA LYS A 44 -30.26 -1.18 5.01
C LYS A 44 -30.86 0.22 5.26
N ARG A 45 -30.96 0.66 6.52
CA ARG A 45 -31.43 2.02 6.87
C ARG A 45 -30.44 3.10 6.41
N ARG A 46 -29.14 2.91 6.61
CA ARG A 46 -28.09 3.86 6.19
C ARG A 46 -27.97 3.95 4.67
N LEU A 47 -27.98 2.81 3.99
CA LEU A 47 -27.95 2.73 2.52
C LEU A 47 -29.27 3.19 1.90
N GLY A 48 -30.42 2.92 2.52
CA GLY A 48 -31.72 3.39 2.06
C GLY A 48 -31.88 4.92 2.14
N VAL A 49 -31.20 5.58 3.10
CA VAL A 49 -31.12 7.04 3.18
C VAL A 49 -30.09 7.61 2.20
N ALA A 50 -28.97 6.90 1.96
CA ALA A 50 -27.96 7.29 0.97
C ALA A 50 -28.41 7.07 -0.49
N ALA A 51 -29.33 6.14 -0.75
CA ALA A 51 -29.82 5.80 -2.09
C ALA A 51 -30.65 6.92 -2.74
N GLN A 52 -31.10 7.92 -1.98
CA GLN A 52 -31.77 9.12 -2.53
C GLN A 52 -30.83 10.32 -2.71
N THR A 53 -29.56 10.21 -2.31
CA THR A 53 -28.55 11.17 -2.73
C THR A 53 -28.08 10.75 -4.11
N HIS A 54 -28.59 11.43 -5.14
CA HIS A 54 -28.03 11.35 -6.49
C HIS A 54 -26.55 11.74 -6.36
N VAL A 55 -25.64 10.76 -6.26
CA VAL A 55 -24.21 11.01 -6.38
C VAL A 55 -23.98 11.28 -7.87
N GLN A 56 -24.39 12.47 -8.33
CA GLN A 56 -23.88 13.02 -9.58
C GLN A 56 -22.36 12.93 -9.48
N GLY A 57 -21.76 12.17 -10.40
CA GLY A 57 -20.40 11.67 -10.29
C GLY A 57 -19.46 12.70 -9.69
N LEU A 58 -18.99 12.44 -8.47
CA LEU A 58 -18.03 13.31 -7.80
C LEU A 58 -16.74 13.26 -8.61
N VAL A 59 -16.56 14.25 -9.48
CA VAL A 59 -15.31 14.42 -10.23
C VAL A 59 -14.29 14.96 -9.24
N ILE A 60 -13.26 14.17 -8.94
CA ILE A 60 -12.12 14.63 -8.14
C ILE A 60 -11.22 15.44 -9.08
N PRO A 61 -11.15 16.78 -8.95
CA PRO A 61 -10.29 17.57 -9.81
C PRO A 61 -8.82 17.30 -9.46
N ARG A 62 -7.94 17.41 -10.47
CA ARG A 62 -6.50 17.43 -10.22
C ARG A 62 -6.14 18.63 -9.35
N ARG A 63 -5.26 18.44 -8.37
CA ARG A 63 -4.81 19.52 -7.50
C ARG A 63 -3.97 20.57 -8.27
N PRO A 64 -4.05 21.86 -7.90
CA PRO A 64 -3.23 22.92 -8.52
C PRO A 64 -1.73 22.78 -8.24
N ASN A 65 -1.37 22.38 -7.02
CA ASN A 65 0.02 22.18 -6.60
C ASN A 65 0.32 20.67 -6.53
N ARG A 66 1.21 20.18 -7.38
CA ARG A 66 1.55 18.75 -7.43
C ARG A 66 2.46 18.29 -6.30
N ASP A 67 3.18 19.20 -5.66
CA ASP A 67 4.25 18.85 -4.71
C ASP A 67 3.77 18.87 -3.26
N SER A 68 2.57 19.41 -3.00
CA SER A 68 1.99 19.39 -1.66
C SER A 68 0.46 19.32 -1.65
N ALA A 69 -0.09 18.74 -0.60
CA ALA A 69 -1.53 18.67 -0.36
C ALA A 69 -1.85 18.68 1.15
N PRO A 70 -3.06 19.07 1.58
CA PRO A 70 -3.48 18.88 2.96
C PRO A 70 -3.56 17.38 3.29
N LEU A 71 -3.39 17.03 4.57
CA LEU A 71 -3.65 15.66 5.03
C LEU A 71 -5.15 15.37 4.95
N SER A 72 -5.49 14.16 4.50
CA SER A 72 -6.85 13.63 4.68
C SER A 72 -7.20 13.52 6.17
N PHE A 73 -8.48 13.39 6.51
CA PHE A 73 -8.90 13.20 7.91
C PHE A 73 -8.18 12.01 8.57
N PHE A 74 -8.06 10.90 7.84
CA PHE A 74 -7.37 9.70 8.33
C PHE A 74 -5.87 9.95 8.53
N GLN A 75 -5.21 10.60 7.56
CA GLN A 75 -3.80 10.93 7.70
C GLN A 75 -3.54 11.89 8.86
N ARG A 76 -4.41 12.89 9.06
CA ARG A 76 -4.29 13.86 10.18
C ARG A 76 -4.39 13.16 11.54
N GLN A 77 -5.28 12.17 11.66
CA GLN A 77 -5.39 11.36 12.87
C GLN A 77 -4.11 10.55 13.13
N LEU A 78 -3.58 9.86 12.11
CA LEU A 78 -2.34 9.08 12.25
C LEU A 78 -1.13 9.96 12.55
N TRP A 79 -1.01 11.11 11.87
CA TRP A 79 0.07 12.06 12.11
C TRP A 79 0.04 12.58 13.54
N LEU A 80 -1.15 12.97 14.06
CA LEU A 80 -1.28 13.42 15.45
C LEU A 80 -0.84 12.33 16.44
N LEU A 81 -1.22 11.08 16.21
CA LEU A 81 -0.83 9.96 17.05
C LEU A 81 0.69 9.71 17.02
N ASP A 82 1.31 9.86 15.85
CA ASP A 82 2.77 9.78 15.70
C ASP A 82 3.47 10.92 16.47
N GLN A 83 2.95 12.16 16.41
CA GLN A 83 3.53 13.28 17.16
C GLN A 83 3.41 13.11 18.69
N MET A 84 2.36 12.43 19.17
CA MET A 84 2.18 12.15 20.60
C MET A 84 3.12 11.06 21.10
N THR A 85 3.42 10.06 20.25
CA THR A 85 4.30 8.95 20.60
C THR A 85 5.28 8.64 19.46
N PRO A 86 6.29 9.50 19.23
CA PRO A 86 7.24 9.32 18.14
C PRO A 86 7.97 7.98 18.26
N GLY A 87 8.14 7.29 17.13
CA GLY A 87 8.81 6.00 17.06
C GLY A 87 7.96 4.80 17.48
N ASN A 88 6.65 4.97 17.69
CA ASN A 88 5.74 3.86 17.94
C ASN A 88 5.46 3.05 16.66
N PRO A 89 5.79 1.74 16.60
CA PRO A 89 5.55 0.92 15.42
C PRO A 89 4.12 0.40 15.28
N ALA A 90 3.17 0.82 16.14
CA ALA A 90 1.80 0.33 16.14
C ALA A 90 1.05 0.53 14.81
N TYR A 91 1.49 1.48 13.99
CA TYR A 91 0.93 1.78 12.67
C TYR A 91 1.80 1.28 11.51
N ASN A 92 2.75 0.39 11.79
CA ASN A 92 3.41 -0.40 10.77
C ASN A 92 2.44 -1.43 10.19
N LEU A 93 2.57 -1.72 8.91
CA LEU A 93 1.86 -2.76 8.18
C LEU A 93 2.87 -3.77 7.63
N PRO A 94 3.46 -4.64 8.48
CA PRO A 94 4.37 -5.69 8.04
C PRO A 94 3.58 -6.82 7.36
N ILE A 95 4.05 -7.23 6.20
CA ILE A 95 3.45 -8.30 5.39
C ILE A 95 4.55 -9.23 4.94
N GLY A 96 4.40 -10.52 5.23
CA GLY A 96 5.36 -11.55 4.83
C GLY A 96 4.82 -12.44 3.71
N TYR A 97 5.67 -12.71 2.72
CA TYR A 97 5.42 -13.64 1.64
C TYR A 97 6.50 -14.72 1.62
N HIS A 98 6.06 -15.97 1.56
CA HIS A 98 6.94 -17.08 1.22
C HIS A 98 6.89 -17.27 -0.30
N LEU A 99 8.01 -17.04 -0.97
CA LEU A 99 8.18 -17.18 -2.42
C LEU A 99 8.95 -18.46 -2.73
N LYS A 100 8.37 -19.28 -3.61
CA LYS A 100 8.98 -20.51 -4.12
C LYS A 100 9.33 -20.35 -5.59
N GLY A 101 10.46 -20.94 -5.99
CA GLY A 101 11.02 -20.84 -7.33
C GLY A 101 12.17 -19.83 -7.43
N PRO A 102 12.81 -19.78 -8.61
CA PRO A 102 13.86 -18.80 -8.88
C PRO A 102 13.29 -17.38 -8.80
N LEU A 103 14.06 -16.47 -8.22
CA LEU A 103 13.68 -15.08 -8.03
C LEU A 103 14.76 -14.16 -8.60
N ASP A 104 14.37 -13.29 -9.52
CA ASP A 104 15.24 -12.20 -9.99
C ASP A 104 15.07 -10.99 -9.06
N SER A 105 16.03 -10.82 -8.14
CA SER A 105 15.99 -9.71 -7.17
C SER A 105 16.09 -8.33 -7.84
N THR A 106 16.74 -8.24 -9.01
CA THR A 106 16.88 -6.97 -9.75
C THR A 106 15.55 -6.59 -10.39
N ALA A 107 14.89 -7.56 -11.04
CA ALA A 107 13.54 -7.36 -11.56
C ALA A 107 12.55 -6.99 -10.44
N LEU A 108 12.65 -7.64 -9.27
CA LEU A 108 11.81 -7.32 -8.12
C LEU A 108 12.03 -5.88 -7.63
N GLU A 109 13.28 -5.46 -7.46
CA GLU A 109 13.61 -4.08 -7.05
C GLU A 109 13.11 -3.05 -8.07
N ASN A 110 13.30 -3.30 -9.37
CA ASN A 110 12.79 -2.42 -10.43
C ASN A 110 11.25 -2.35 -10.40
N SER A 111 10.58 -3.46 -10.09
CA SER A 111 9.13 -3.51 -9.97
C SER A 111 8.61 -2.62 -8.84
N PHE A 112 9.23 -2.69 -7.65
CA PHE A 112 8.88 -1.80 -6.55
C PHE A 112 9.11 -0.33 -6.93
N ASN A 113 10.21 -0.02 -7.61
CA ASN A 113 10.53 1.34 -7.99
C ASN A 113 9.54 1.92 -9.01
N GLU A 114 9.01 1.12 -9.96
CA GLU A 114 7.93 1.60 -10.85
C GLU A 114 6.61 1.78 -10.11
N VAL A 115 6.28 0.92 -9.14
CA VAL A 115 5.11 1.10 -8.27
C VAL A 115 5.24 2.40 -7.45
N ILE A 116 6.39 2.65 -6.83
CA ILE A 116 6.64 3.88 -6.05
C ILE A 116 6.53 5.14 -6.93
N LYS A 117 7.08 5.09 -8.14
CA LYS A 117 6.99 6.19 -9.10
C LYS A 117 5.54 6.51 -9.47
N ARG A 118 4.73 5.46 -9.69
CA ARG A 118 3.32 5.55 -10.09
C ARG A 118 2.41 6.06 -8.98
N HIS A 119 2.66 5.64 -7.73
CA HIS A 119 1.80 5.97 -6.58
C HIS A 119 2.43 7.04 -5.69
N GLU A 120 1.93 8.27 -5.78
CA GLU A 120 2.48 9.42 -5.05
C GLU A 120 2.56 9.20 -3.53
N GLY A 121 1.62 8.47 -2.95
CA GLY A 121 1.60 8.15 -1.52
C GLY A 121 2.89 7.46 -1.03
N LEU A 122 3.51 6.61 -1.84
CA LEU A 122 4.73 5.88 -1.48
C LEU A 122 6.00 6.74 -1.49
N ARG A 123 5.91 7.94 -2.10
CA ARG A 123 6.97 8.96 -2.16
C ARG A 123 6.53 10.27 -1.49
N THR A 124 5.67 10.16 -0.47
CA THR A 124 5.17 11.31 0.30
C THR A 124 5.74 11.33 1.71
N THR A 125 6.16 12.51 2.18
CA THR A 125 6.47 12.78 3.60
C THR A 125 5.46 13.73 4.22
N PHE A 126 5.47 13.84 5.54
CA PHE A 126 4.52 14.61 6.32
C PHE A 126 5.28 15.56 7.25
N ALA A 127 5.04 16.86 7.08
CA ALA A 127 5.69 17.88 7.92
C ALA A 127 4.76 19.08 8.11
N VAL A 128 5.09 19.91 9.09
CA VAL A 128 4.37 21.16 9.35
C VAL A 128 4.98 22.27 8.50
N LYS A 129 4.12 23.02 7.81
CA LYS A 129 4.50 24.27 7.14
C LYS A 129 3.43 25.31 7.43
N ASP A 130 3.86 26.51 7.83
CA ASP A 130 2.99 27.62 8.19
C ASP A 130 1.92 27.24 9.24
N GLY A 131 2.28 26.37 10.18
CA GLY A 131 1.41 25.91 11.27
C GLY A 131 0.46 24.76 10.92
N GLU A 132 0.40 24.33 9.66
CA GLU A 132 -0.45 23.21 9.23
C GLU A 132 0.36 21.97 8.84
N PRO A 133 -0.07 20.75 9.23
CA PRO A 133 0.52 19.53 8.70
C PRO A 133 0.11 19.36 7.24
N LEU A 134 1.08 19.08 6.38
CA LEU A 134 0.91 18.87 4.93
C LEU A 134 1.59 17.58 4.47
N GLN A 135 1.08 17.05 3.36
CA GLN A 135 1.74 16.05 2.53
C GLN A 135 2.75 16.78 1.63
N PHE A 136 3.97 16.27 1.57
CA PHE A 136 5.02 16.69 0.64
C PHE A 136 5.34 15.53 -0.31
N ILE A 137 4.98 15.71 -1.58
CA ILE A 137 5.10 14.68 -2.60
C ILE A 137 6.43 14.86 -3.33
N HIS A 138 7.34 13.90 -3.17
CA HIS A 138 8.67 13.95 -3.78
C HIS A 138 8.60 13.51 -5.25
N PRO A 139 9.19 14.22 -6.22
CA PRO A 139 8.99 13.95 -7.66
C PRO A 139 9.50 12.58 -8.11
N ASP A 140 10.59 12.12 -7.51
CA ASP A 140 11.14 10.78 -7.72
C ASP A 140 11.68 10.26 -6.39
N PHE A 141 11.60 8.95 -6.20
CA PHE A 141 12.18 8.26 -5.07
C PHE A 141 12.32 6.77 -5.39
N LYS A 142 13.45 6.17 -5.03
CA LYS A 142 13.75 4.76 -5.26
C LYS A 142 14.22 4.10 -3.98
N ILE A 143 13.82 2.84 -3.81
CA ILE A 143 14.30 1.98 -2.74
C ILE A 143 15.35 1.00 -3.25
N LYS A 144 16.12 0.49 -2.30
CA LYS A 144 16.92 -0.73 -2.46
C LYS A 144 16.33 -1.83 -1.62
N ILE A 145 16.23 -3.03 -2.17
CA ILE A 145 15.79 -4.20 -1.40
C ILE A 145 16.96 -4.67 -0.55
N THR A 146 16.75 -4.76 0.76
CA THR A 146 17.74 -5.34 1.67
C THR A 146 17.73 -6.85 1.49
N ILE A 147 18.81 -7.43 0.95
CA ILE A 147 18.91 -8.87 0.70
C ILE A 147 19.80 -9.51 1.76
N THR A 148 19.26 -10.47 2.51
CA THR A 148 19.99 -11.24 3.53
C THR A 148 20.03 -12.71 3.12
N ASN A 149 21.23 -13.26 2.96
CA ASN A 149 21.41 -14.68 2.64
C ASN A 149 21.41 -15.52 3.92
N LEU A 150 20.44 -16.42 4.05
CA LEU A 150 20.30 -17.39 5.14
C LEU A 150 20.49 -18.84 4.67
N ALA A 151 20.83 -19.06 3.40
CA ALA A 151 20.97 -20.41 2.82
C ALA A 151 22.10 -21.26 3.44
N HIS A 152 22.98 -20.62 4.23
CA HIS A 152 24.02 -21.31 5.00
C HIS A 152 23.49 -21.92 6.31
N LEU A 153 22.27 -21.56 6.74
CA LEU A 153 21.61 -22.08 7.93
C LEU A 153 20.57 -23.13 7.53
N THR A 154 20.35 -24.14 8.37
CA THR A 154 19.37 -25.21 8.11
C THR A 154 18.45 -25.43 9.30
N GLY A 155 17.28 -26.03 9.03
CA GLY A 155 16.32 -26.44 10.06
C GLY A 155 15.91 -25.31 11.01
N GLU A 156 15.93 -25.62 12.30
CA GLU A 156 15.50 -24.72 13.36
C GLU A 156 16.33 -23.42 13.45
N GLN A 157 17.64 -23.48 13.16
CA GLN A 157 18.51 -22.31 13.19
C GLN A 157 18.11 -21.27 12.14
N CYS A 158 17.80 -21.72 10.93
CA CYS A 158 17.31 -20.86 9.86
C CYS A 158 15.97 -20.24 10.23
N HIS A 159 15.03 -21.04 10.74
CA HIS A 159 13.72 -20.58 11.18
C HIS A 159 13.82 -19.50 12.26
N ASN A 160 14.59 -19.76 13.33
CA ASN A 160 14.75 -18.84 14.45
C ASN A 160 15.42 -17.53 14.00
N ARG A 161 16.43 -17.60 13.13
CA ARG A 161 17.11 -16.41 12.61
C ARG A 161 16.19 -15.58 11.72
N LEU A 162 15.44 -16.22 10.83
CA LEU A 162 14.44 -15.56 9.99
C LEU A 162 13.37 -14.88 10.84
N GLN A 163 12.83 -15.57 11.85
CA GLN A 163 11.80 -15.02 12.74
C GLN A 163 12.33 -13.80 13.50
N ALA A 164 13.55 -13.84 14.02
CA ALA A 164 14.16 -12.71 14.71
C ALA A 164 14.29 -11.49 13.80
N LEU A 165 14.82 -11.68 12.58
CA LEU A 165 15.01 -10.61 11.60
C LEU A 165 13.66 -10.04 11.11
N ALA A 166 12.67 -10.89 10.82
CA ALA A 166 11.34 -10.46 10.44
C ALA A 166 10.65 -9.67 11.57
N SER A 167 10.84 -10.11 12.82
CA SER A 167 10.30 -9.41 14.00
C SER A 167 10.93 -8.03 14.17
N GLU A 168 12.26 -7.94 14.06
CA GLU A 168 13.01 -6.68 14.10
C GLU A 168 12.52 -5.71 13.03
N GLU A 169 12.40 -6.16 11.77
CA GLU A 169 11.89 -5.32 10.69
C GLU A 169 10.43 -4.89 10.89
N SER A 170 9.60 -5.74 11.49
CA SER A 170 8.18 -5.43 11.75
C SER A 170 7.97 -4.31 12.78
N VAL A 171 8.85 -4.22 13.79
CA VAL A 171 8.76 -3.24 14.87
C VAL A 171 9.68 -2.04 14.68
N ARG A 172 10.48 -2.03 13.63
CA ARG A 172 11.28 -0.87 13.24
C ARG A 172 10.34 0.28 12.89
N SER A 173 10.46 1.41 13.58
CA SER A 173 9.59 2.56 13.35
C SER A 173 9.85 3.26 12.01
N PHE A 174 8.93 4.14 11.63
CA PHE A 174 9.11 5.09 10.54
C PHE A 174 9.13 6.50 11.12
N ASP A 175 9.91 7.38 10.49
CA ASP A 175 9.83 8.82 10.73
C ASP A 175 9.02 9.42 9.57
N LEU A 176 7.84 9.97 9.88
CA LEU A 176 6.93 10.48 8.85
C LEU A 176 7.49 11.68 8.07
N SER A 177 8.51 12.35 8.60
CA SER A 177 9.17 13.48 7.95
C SER A 177 10.22 13.05 6.91
N HIS A 178 10.62 11.78 6.89
CA HIS A 178 11.68 11.26 6.02
C HIS A 178 11.23 10.05 5.20
N LEU A 179 11.65 9.98 3.94
CA LEU A 179 11.51 8.76 3.15
C LEU A 179 12.60 7.73 3.52
N PRO A 180 12.33 6.42 3.33
CA PRO A 180 11.08 5.84 2.85
C PRO A 180 10.07 5.52 3.96
N LEU A 181 8.78 5.60 3.63
CA LEU A 181 7.67 5.04 4.44
C LEU A 181 7.26 3.62 4.02
N LEU A 182 8.14 2.95 3.26
CA LEU A 182 8.06 1.59 2.76
C LEU A 182 9.47 0.97 2.80
N ARG A 183 9.61 -0.20 3.42
CA ARG A 183 10.85 -1.00 3.44
C ARG A 183 10.57 -2.39 2.92
N VAL A 184 11.53 -2.93 2.19
CA VAL A 184 11.45 -4.25 1.58
C VAL A 184 12.70 -5.04 1.92
N SER A 185 12.52 -6.18 2.57
CA SER A 185 13.58 -7.09 2.99
C SER A 185 13.37 -8.46 2.37
N LEU A 186 14.38 -8.99 1.71
CA LEU A 186 14.37 -10.29 1.06
C LEU A 186 15.36 -11.22 1.75
N PHE A 187 14.85 -12.30 2.34
CA PHE A 187 15.64 -13.36 2.95
C PHE A 187 15.76 -14.53 1.98
N LYS A 188 16.97 -14.88 1.56
CA LYS A 188 17.22 -16.04 0.69
C LYS A 188 17.46 -17.27 1.56
N LEU A 189 16.58 -18.27 1.50
CA LEU A 189 16.69 -19.51 2.27
C LEU A 189 17.35 -20.63 1.45
N GLY A 190 17.35 -20.51 0.13
CA GLY A 190 18.02 -21.41 -0.81
C GLY A 190 17.96 -20.84 -2.24
N GLU A 191 18.27 -21.65 -3.25
CA GLU A 191 18.22 -21.22 -4.66
C GLU A 191 16.80 -20.91 -5.15
N ALA A 192 15.80 -21.60 -4.60
CA ALA A 192 14.40 -21.51 -5.01
C ALA A 192 13.45 -21.25 -3.82
N GLU A 193 13.96 -20.76 -2.69
CA GLU A 193 13.17 -20.51 -1.49
C GLU A 193 13.55 -19.16 -0.88
N HIS A 194 12.56 -18.28 -0.75
CA HIS A 194 12.77 -16.91 -0.32
C HIS A 194 11.63 -16.45 0.57
N VAL A 195 11.93 -15.54 1.50
CA VAL A 195 10.92 -14.83 2.29
C VAL A 195 11.06 -13.33 2.03
N LEU A 196 9.99 -12.72 1.54
CA LEU A 196 9.90 -11.29 1.29
C LEU A 196 9.06 -10.65 2.40
N ILE A 197 9.64 -9.70 3.12
CA ILE A 197 8.93 -8.85 4.08
C ILE A 197 8.79 -7.46 3.47
N ILE A 198 7.54 -7.00 3.35
CA ILE A 198 7.19 -5.63 2.98
C ILE A 198 6.63 -4.98 4.23
N ASN A 199 7.24 -3.89 4.69
CA ASN A 199 6.72 -3.12 5.81
C ASN A 199 6.52 -1.68 5.36
N LEU A 200 5.36 -1.10 5.64
CA LEU A 200 5.01 0.26 5.27
C LEU A 200 4.19 0.92 6.36
N HIS A 201 4.20 2.25 6.41
CA HIS A 201 3.41 2.97 7.41
C HIS A 201 1.95 3.12 6.95
N HIS A 202 1.00 2.92 7.87
CA HIS A 202 -0.44 2.98 7.56
C HIS A 202 -0.92 4.35 7.04
N ILE A 203 -0.11 5.41 7.21
CA ILE A 203 -0.41 6.75 6.69
C ILE A 203 -0.33 6.84 5.16
N VAL A 204 0.41 5.94 4.50
CA VAL A 204 0.59 5.92 3.05
C VAL A 204 -0.15 4.80 2.33
N ALA A 205 -0.64 3.78 3.04
CA ALA A 205 -1.50 2.76 2.45
C ALA A 205 -2.45 2.11 3.47
N ASP A 206 -3.48 1.46 2.94
CA ASP A 206 -4.42 0.61 3.68
C ASP A 206 -4.46 -0.81 3.09
N GLY A 207 -5.25 -1.69 3.71
CA GLY A 207 -5.35 -3.10 3.29
C GLY A 207 -5.88 -3.29 1.87
N LEU A 208 -6.72 -2.39 1.35
CA LEU A 208 -7.22 -2.46 -0.02
C LEU A 208 -6.13 -2.03 -1.01
N SER A 209 -5.44 -0.92 -0.70
CA SER A 209 -4.36 -0.35 -1.50
C SER A 209 -3.21 -1.35 -1.63
N ILE A 210 -2.85 -2.04 -0.55
CA ILE A 210 -1.84 -3.10 -0.56
C ILE A 210 -2.14 -4.18 -1.62
N GLY A 211 -3.39 -4.63 -1.73
CA GLY A 211 -3.78 -5.62 -2.74
C GLY A 211 -3.54 -5.12 -4.17
N LEU A 212 -3.90 -3.86 -4.45
CA LEU A 212 -3.68 -3.24 -5.76
C LEU A 212 -2.18 -3.05 -6.06
N LEU A 213 -1.39 -2.62 -5.08
CA LEU A 213 0.06 -2.44 -5.23
C LEU A 213 0.75 -3.77 -5.57
N LEU A 214 0.29 -4.87 -4.98
CA LEU A 214 0.84 -6.21 -5.26
C LEU A 214 0.45 -6.74 -6.65
N ASP A 215 -0.77 -6.44 -7.11
CA ASP A 215 -1.21 -6.80 -8.46
C ASP A 215 -0.40 -6.05 -9.54
N GLU A 216 -0.12 -4.76 -9.29
CA GLU A 216 0.80 -4.00 -10.15
C GLU A 216 2.24 -4.52 -10.05
N LEU A 217 2.72 -4.84 -8.84
CA LEU A 217 4.06 -5.40 -8.63
C LEU A 217 4.27 -6.68 -9.45
N ASP A 218 3.31 -7.62 -9.45
CA ASP A 218 3.37 -8.84 -10.26
C ASP A 218 3.44 -8.51 -11.76
N THR A 219 2.64 -7.54 -12.21
CA THR A 219 2.63 -7.08 -13.61
C THR A 219 4.00 -6.53 -14.03
N PHE A 220 4.59 -5.65 -13.22
CA PHE A 220 5.92 -5.10 -13.45
C PHE A 220 6.99 -6.19 -13.43
N TYR A 221 6.94 -7.10 -12.44
CA TYR A 221 7.92 -8.16 -12.28
C TYR A 221 7.95 -9.11 -13.47
N ARG A 222 6.78 -9.54 -13.95
CA ARG A 222 6.64 -10.39 -15.14
C ARG A 222 7.16 -9.70 -16.40
N ALA A 223 6.99 -8.38 -16.53
CA ALA A 223 7.50 -7.64 -17.66
C ALA A 223 9.04 -7.55 -17.63
N PHE A 224 9.62 -7.17 -16.48
CA PHE A 224 11.08 -7.04 -16.35
C PHE A 224 11.83 -8.36 -16.49
N THR A 225 11.30 -9.45 -15.94
CA THR A 225 11.87 -10.80 -16.12
C THR A 225 11.85 -11.29 -17.58
N ARG A 226 11.00 -10.70 -18.42
CA ARG A 226 10.93 -10.96 -19.86
C ARG A 226 11.69 -9.92 -20.70
N GLY A 227 12.41 -9.00 -20.06
CA GLY A 227 13.13 -7.90 -20.72
C GLY A 227 12.22 -6.81 -21.32
N GLY A 228 10.95 -6.74 -20.90
CA GLY A 228 10.01 -5.73 -21.34
C GLY A 228 10.09 -4.42 -20.55
N ASP A 229 9.49 -3.37 -21.11
CA ASP A 229 9.30 -2.04 -20.48
C ASP A 229 7.80 -1.79 -20.28
N PRO A 230 7.22 -2.18 -19.13
CA PRO A 230 5.79 -2.02 -18.87
C PRO A 230 5.39 -0.54 -18.72
N ARG A 231 4.44 -0.08 -19.54
CA ARG A 231 3.93 1.31 -19.53
C ARG A 231 2.42 1.34 -19.28
N PRO A 232 1.97 1.12 -18.03
CA PRO A 232 0.55 1.24 -17.71
C PRO A 232 0.06 2.69 -17.88
N PRO A 233 -1.23 2.91 -18.19
CA PRO A 233 -1.79 4.26 -18.36
C PRO A 233 -1.66 5.06 -17.08
N GLU A 234 -1.45 6.38 -17.18
CA GLU A 234 -1.34 7.28 -16.02
C GLU A 234 -2.60 7.17 -15.13
N LEU A 235 -2.40 7.22 -13.81
CA LEU A 235 -3.52 7.28 -12.88
C LEU A 235 -4.26 8.60 -13.05
N ALA A 236 -5.57 8.53 -13.26
CA ALA A 236 -6.40 9.72 -13.45
C ALA A 236 -6.46 10.60 -12.19
N VAL A 237 -6.41 9.96 -11.02
CA VAL A 237 -6.51 10.57 -9.68
C VAL A 237 -5.45 9.98 -8.78
N GLN A 238 -4.78 10.83 -8.01
CA GLN A 238 -3.84 10.44 -6.96
C GLN A 238 -4.46 10.68 -5.58
N TYR A 239 -3.91 10.03 -4.54
CA TYR A 239 -4.45 10.15 -3.19
C TYR A 239 -4.44 11.60 -2.68
N ALA A 240 -3.42 12.37 -3.02
CA ALA A 240 -3.33 13.79 -2.67
C ALA A 240 -4.45 14.65 -3.30
N ASP A 241 -4.93 14.28 -4.50
CA ASP A 241 -6.09 14.94 -5.13
C ASP A 241 -7.37 14.63 -4.34
N PHE A 242 -7.53 13.37 -3.94
CA PHE A 242 -8.64 12.93 -3.10
C PHE A 242 -8.62 13.61 -1.71
N ALA A 243 -7.46 13.70 -1.07
CA ALA A 243 -7.30 14.38 0.20
C ALA A 243 -7.69 15.87 0.11
N LEU A 244 -7.23 16.58 -0.93
CA LEU A 244 -7.62 17.96 -1.18
C LEU A 244 -9.14 18.10 -1.37
N CYS A 245 -9.75 17.21 -2.15
CA CYS A 245 -11.19 17.18 -2.36
C CYS A 245 -11.95 17.01 -1.03
N LEU A 246 -11.53 16.10 -0.16
CA LEU A 246 -12.19 15.89 1.14
C LEU A 246 -12.02 17.05 2.12
N CYS A 247 -10.93 17.81 2.01
CA CYS A 247 -10.66 18.96 2.88
C CYS A 247 -11.38 20.24 2.45
N GLN A 248 -11.90 20.30 1.22
CA GLN A 248 -12.66 21.47 0.75
C GLN A 248 -14.08 21.46 1.34
N PRO A 249 -14.60 22.63 1.76
CA PRO A 249 -16.01 22.74 2.13
C PRO A 249 -16.89 22.31 0.95
N ALA A 250 -17.97 21.57 1.22
CA ALA A 250 -18.88 21.05 0.18
C ALA A 250 -19.40 22.13 -0.80
N ARG A 251 -19.44 23.41 -0.39
CA ARG A 251 -19.79 24.56 -1.25
C ARG A 251 -18.76 24.87 -2.34
N VAL A 252 -17.47 24.69 -2.07
CA VAL A 252 -16.37 25.02 -3.00
C VAL A 252 -16.24 23.98 -4.12
N LEU A 253 -16.53 22.71 -3.81
CA LEU A 253 -16.60 21.63 -4.79
C LEU A 253 -17.76 21.81 -5.77
N ALA A 254 -18.94 22.23 -5.30
CA ALA A 254 -20.07 22.54 -6.15
C ALA A 254 -19.76 23.70 -7.13
N GLU A 255 -19.06 24.74 -6.67
CA GLU A 255 -18.63 25.86 -7.52
C GLU A 255 -17.51 25.48 -8.50
N ALA A 256 -16.56 24.61 -8.09
CA ALA A 256 -15.49 24.13 -8.96
C ALA A 256 -16.03 23.21 -10.08
N VAL A 257 -17.00 22.34 -9.76
CA VAL A 257 -17.72 21.52 -10.74
C VAL A 257 -18.59 22.39 -11.64
N GLY A 258 -19.27 23.41 -11.09
CA GLY A 258 -20.07 24.38 -11.85
C GLY A 258 -19.24 25.17 -12.88
N ARG A 259 -18.02 25.59 -12.52
CA ARG A 259 -17.10 26.28 -13.45
C ARG A 259 -16.54 25.37 -14.54
N HIS A 260 -16.48 24.05 -14.32
CA HIS A 260 -16.08 23.09 -15.34
C HIS A 260 -17.22 22.80 -16.33
N ALA A 261 -18.47 22.72 -15.83
CA ALA A 261 -19.66 22.61 -16.67
C ALA A 261 -19.85 23.82 -17.61
N SER A 262 -19.50 25.04 -17.17
CA SER A 262 -19.55 26.24 -18.02
C SER A 262 -18.45 26.30 -19.10
N ARG A 263 -17.40 25.47 -19.02
CA ARG A 263 -16.32 25.41 -20.01
C ARG A 263 -16.50 24.32 -21.06
N ILE A 264 -17.36 23.34 -20.80
CA ILE A 264 -17.78 22.32 -21.76
C ILE A 264 -19.16 22.78 -22.25
N GLY A 265 -19.17 23.64 -23.27
CA GLY A 265 -20.38 24.34 -23.74
C GLY A 265 -21.57 23.41 -24.01
N VAL A 266 -22.41 23.21 -23.01
CA VAL A 266 -23.79 22.76 -23.18
C VAL A 266 -24.67 23.93 -22.79
N ALA A 267 -24.82 24.84 -23.75
CA ALA A 267 -25.93 25.77 -23.76
C ALA A 267 -27.16 25.03 -24.29
N ARG A 268 -28.10 24.71 -23.39
CA ARG A 268 -29.52 25.09 -23.46
C ARG A 268 -30.30 24.43 -22.33
#